data_AF-A0A954L9Z6-F1
#
_entry.id   AF-A0A954L9Z6-F1
#
_cell.length_a   1.000
_cell.length_b   1.000
_cell.length_c   1.000
_cell.angle_alpha   90.00
_cell.angle_beta   90.00
_cell.angle_gamma   90.00
#
_symmetry.space_group_name_H-M   'P 1'
#
loop_
_entity.id
_entity.type
_entity.pdbx_description
1 polymer ?
#
loop_
_entity_poly.entity_id
_entity_poly.type
_entity_poly.pdbx_seq_one_letter_code
_entity_poly.pdbx_strand_id
1 'polypeptide(L)'
;SDTPTPHSHWITINEIGPGTIPFDQVILHGPAPRFEETAEAFEQQTFELTSVAAHAGQLTATIAGDNQIIVEQQNVERFSLWLHPAMVDFSRPVLLTVNQQQSSHQLRPDLLTALRSYQRLRDWSQISPAMIEISCAERQ
;
A
#
# COMPACT_ATOMS: atom_id res chain seq x y z
N SER A 1 -21.80 8.04 10.18
CA SER A 1 -20.38 7.85 10.56
C SER A 1 -19.70 7.22 9.37
N ASP A 2 -19.03 8.02 8.55
CA ASP A 2 -18.23 7.51 7.44
C ASP A 2 -17.10 6.68 8.03
N THR A 3 -17.26 5.37 7.94
CA THR A 3 -16.20 4.44 8.30
C THR A 3 -15.22 4.54 7.15
N PRO A 4 -13.97 5.02 7.34
CA PRO A 4 -13.03 5.13 6.24
C PRO A 4 -12.86 3.72 5.67
N THR A 5 -13.21 3.57 4.39
CA THR A 5 -12.99 2.34 3.64
C THR A 5 -11.52 1.97 3.78
N PRO A 6 -11.16 0.67 3.93
CA PRO A 6 -9.77 0.22 4.10
C PRO A 6 -9.00 0.32 2.77
N HIS A 7 -9.02 1.49 2.14
CA HIS A 7 -8.31 1.74 0.92
C HIS A 7 -6.92 2.31 1.23
N SER A 8 -5.92 1.69 0.63
CA SER A 8 -4.49 2.03 0.67
C SER A 8 -4.16 3.35 -0.05
N HIS A 9 -5.13 4.24 -0.27
CA HIS A 9 -4.96 5.49 -1.00
C HIS A 9 -4.04 6.50 -0.29
N TRP A 10 -3.72 6.25 0.98
CA TRP A 10 -2.86 7.09 1.80
C TRP A 10 -1.39 6.65 1.81
N ILE A 11 -1.02 5.62 1.05
CA ILE A 11 0.38 5.20 0.86
C ILE A 11 0.74 5.14 -0.64
N THR A 12 1.98 5.42 -0.98
CA THR A 12 2.48 5.33 -2.35
C THR A 12 3.89 4.76 -2.34
N ILE A 13 4.12 3.67 -3.08
CA ILE A 13 5.48 3.19 -3.37
C ILE A 13 6.05 4.13 -4.44
N ASN A 14 7.14 4.81 -4.11
CA ASN A 14 7.84 5.70 -5.04
C ASN A 14 8.95 4.94 -5.77
N GLU A 15 9.56 3.96 -5.09
CA GLU A 15 10.72 3.22 -5.58
C GLU A 15 10.79 1.83 -4.94
N ILE A 16 11.00 0.81 -5.78
CA ILE A 16 11.20 -0.58 -5.36
C ILE A 16 12.68 -0.93 -5.50
N GLY A 17 13.16 -1.80 -4.62
CA GLY A 17 14.54 -2.27 -4.68
C GLY A 17 14.75 -3.37 -5.72
N PRO A 18 16.01 -3.84 -5.88
CA PRO A 18 16.38 -4.85 -6.89
C PRO A 18 15.91 -6.28 -6.55
N GLY A 19 15.31 -6.47 -5.37
CA GLY A 19 14.86 -7.77 -4.89
C GLY A 19 13.59 -8.28 -5.55
N THR A 20 13.05 -9.36 -4.99
CA THR A 20 11.77 -9.94 -5.39
C THR A 20 10.90 -10.20 -4.18
N ILE A 21 9.59 -10.23 -4.39
CA ILE A 21 8.60 -10.64 -3.39
C ILE A 21 7.83 -11.86 -3.91
N PRO A 22 7.42 -12.78 -3.00
CA PRO A 22 6.50 -13.84 -3.38
C PRO A 22 5.14 -13.23 -3.71
N PHE A 23 4.54 -13.66 -4.81
CA PHE A 23 3.15 -13.37 -5.12
C PHE A 23 2.44 -14.67 -5.45
N ASP A 24 1.20 -14.76 -4.98
CA ASP A 24 0.33 -15.89 -5.27
C ASP A 24 -0.15 -15.81 -6.71
N GLN A 25 0.02 -16.92 -7.43
CA GLN A 25 -0.49 -17.11 -8.78
C GLN A 25 -1.38 -18.34 -8.80
N VAL A 26 -2.51 -18.22 -9.49
CA VAL A 26 -3.35 -19.37 -9.84
C VAL A 26 -3.01 -19.80 -11.25
N ILE A 27 -2.59 -21.05 -11.40
CA ILE A 27 -2.40 -21.70 -12.69
C ILE A 27 -3.65 -22.53 -12.98
N LEU A 28 -4.26 -22.27 -14.14
CA LEU A 28 -5.35 -23.08 -14.68
C LEU A 28 -4.75 -24.21 -15.51
N HIS A 29 -5.08 -25.45 -15.15
CA HIS A 29 -4.84 -26.63 -15.97
C HIS A 29 -6.15 -27.09 -16.61
N GLY A 30 -6.05 -27.71 -17.79
CA GLY A 30 -7.21 -28.17 -18.55
C GLY A 30 -7.56 -27.27 -19.74
N PRO A 31 -8.73 -27.45 -20.36
CA PRO A 31 -9.14 -26.68 -21.53
C PRO A 31 -9.31 -25.19 -21.17
N ALA A 32 -8.81 -24.31 -22.04
CA ALA A 32 -8.96 -22.86 -21.84
C ALA A 32 -10.46 -22.47 -21.84
N PRO A 33 -10.89 -21.60 -20.91
CA PRO A 33 -12.29 -21.24 -20.78
C PRO A 33 -12.76 -20.49 -22.02
N ARG A 34 -13.97 -20.79 -22.47
CA ARG A 34 -14.58 -20.19 -23.66
C ARG A 34 -15.97 -19.69 -23.33
N PHE A 35 -16.41 -18.69 -24.07
CA PHE A 35 -17.82 -18.30 -24.05
C PHE A 35 -18.68 -19.49 -24.48
N GLU A 36 -19.74 -19.79 -23.73
CA GLU A 36 -20.60 -20.98 -23.90
C GLU A 36 -19.88 -22.34 -23.68
N GLU A 37 -19.04 -22.45 -22.66
CA GLU A 37 -18.42 -23.75 -22.36
C GLU A 37 -19.41 -24.79 -21.84
N THR A 38 -19.18 -26.04 -22.22
CA THR A 38 -19.94 -27.20 -21.75
C THR A 38 -19.54 -27.57 -20.33
N ALA A 39 -20.48 -28.08 -19.52
CA ALA A 39 -20.20 -28.55 -18.16
C ALA A 39 -19.04 -29.57 -18.08
N GLU A 40 -18.93 -30.47 -19.06
CA GLU A 40 -17.83 -31.45 -19.13
C GLU A 40 -16.45 -30.78 -19.30
N ALA A 41 -16.38 -29.69 -20.07
CA ALA A 41 -15.14 -28.93 -20.24
C ALA A 41 -14.76 -28.16 -18.97
N PHE A 42 -15.76 -27.67 -18.23
CA PHE A 42 -15.55 -27.03 -16.93
C PHE A 42 -15.03 -28.02 -15.89
N GLU A 43 -15.60 -29.23 -15.83
CA GLU A 43 -15.20 -30.28 -14.88
C GLU A 43 -13.76 -30.79 -15.10
N GLN A 44 -13.20 -30.58 -16.29
CA GLN A 44 -11.81 -30.91 -16.61
C GLN A 44 -10.82 -29.82 -16.19
N GLN A 45 -11.30 -28.65 -15.75
CA GLN A 45 -10.45 -27.56 -15.28
C GLN A 45 -10.02 -27.81 -13.83
N THR A 46 -8.72 -27.66 -13.57
CA THR A 46 -8.19 -27.68 -12.20
C THR A 46 -7.35 -26.44 -11.94
N PHE A 47 -7.39 -25.96 -10.71
CA PHE A 47 -6.69 -24.76 -10.29
C PHE A 47 -5.58 -25.15 -9.31
N GLU A 48 -4.37 -24.73 -9.61
CA GLU A 48 -3.22 -24.88 -8.72
C GLU A 48 -2.81 -23.52 -8.20
N LEU A 49 -2.78 -23.37 -6.87
CA LEU A 49 -2.22 -22.19 -6.22
C LEU A 49 -0.72 -22.40 -6.06
N THR A 50 0.08 -21.50 -6.64
CA THR A 50 1.53 -21.48 -6.51
C THR A 50 2.01 -20.09 -6.09
N SER A 51 3.23 -20.01 -5.56
CA SER A 51 3.89 -18.74 -5.24
C SER A 51 5.08 -18.56 -6.16
N VAL A 52 5.13 -17.42 -6.87
CA VAL A 52 6.21 -17.09 -7.80
C VAL A 52 6.91 -15.83 -7.31
N ALA A 53 8.21 -15.71 -7.56
CA ALA A 53 8.95 -14.50 -7.23
C ALA A 53 8.79 -13.47 -8.37
N ALA A 54 8.33 -12.26 -8.05
CA ALA A 54 8.29 -11.13 -8.97
C ALA A 54 9.16 -9.98 -8.48
N HIS A 55 9.73 -9.23 -9.42
CA HIS A 55 10.37 -7.96 -9.16
C HIS A 55 9.31 -6.89 -8.83
N ALA A 56 8.93 -6.84 -7.56
CA ALA A 56 7.91 -5.96 -7.02
C ALA A 56 8.25 -5.58 -5.58
N GLY A 57 7.56 -4.58 -5.05
CA GLY A 57 7.66 -4.15 -3.66
C GLY A 57 6.30 -4.23 -2.98
N GLN A 58 6.30 -4.50 -1.68
CA GLN A 58 5.09 -4.59 -0.87
C GLN A 58 5.19 -3.64 0.32
N LEU A 59 4.08 -2.93 0.57
CA LEU A 59 3.88 -2.11 1.75
C LEU A 59 2.55 -2.44 2.42
N THR A 60 2.60 -2.64 3.72
CA THR A 60 1.43 -2.70 4.59
C THR A 60 1.56 -1.59 5.61
N ALA A 61 0.56 -0.73 5.71
CA ALA A 61 0.56 0.36 6.67
C ALA A 61 -0.73 0.35 7.49
N THR A 62 -0.58 0.52 8.80
CA THR A 62 -1.69 0.50 9.76
C THR A 62 -1.54 1.66 10.73
N ILE A 63 -2.66 2.33 11.04
CA ILE A 63 -2.72 3.29 12.15
C ILE A 63 -2.93 2.46 13.42
N ALA A 64 -1.86 2.31 14.22
CA ALA A 64 -1.82 1.39 15.36
C ALA A 64 -2.32 2.02 16.67
N GLY A 65 -2.53 3.33 16.70
CA GLY A 65 -3.00 4.06 17.87
C GLY A 65 -2.90 5.57 17.70
N ASP A 66 -2.96 6.29 18.82
CA ASP A 66 -2.90 7.74 18.85
C ASP A 66 -1.57 8.27 18.27
N ASN A 67 -1.65 8.88 17.08
CA ASN A 67 -0.51 9.38 16.31
C ASN A 67 0.58 8.32 16.01
N GLN A 68 0.22 7.05 15.93
CA GLN A 68 1.15 5.96 15.68
C GLN A 68 0.82 5.23 14.38
N ILE A 69 1.80 5.13 13.50
CA ILE A 69 1.70 4.42 12.23
C ILE A 69 2.76 3.32 12.20
N ILE A 70 2.33 2.10 11.90
CA ILE A 70 3.22 0.96 11.69
C ILE A 70 3.22 0.66 10.20
N VAL A 71 4.42 0.55 9.63
CA VAL A 71 4.65 0.19 8.23
C VAL A 71 5.56 -1.03 8.17
N GLU A 72 5.08 -2.06 7.49
CA GLU A 72 5.85 -3.22 7.11
C GLU A 72 6.18 -3.08 5.63
N GLN A 73 7.47 -3.17 5.30
CA GLN A 73 7.93 -3.04 3.92
C GLN A 73 8.81 -4.21 3.51
N GLN A 74 8.62 -4.64 2.26
CA GLN A 74 9.43 -5.65 1.59
C GLN A 74 9.81 -5.17 0.19
N ASN A 75 11.11 -5.13 -0.10
CA ASN A 75 11.69 -4.66 -1.36
C ASN A 75 11.24 -3.26 -1.79
N VAL A 76 11.11 -2.34 -0.84
CA VAL A 76 10.75 -0.93 -1.09
C VAL A 76 11.89 -0.04 -0.59
N GLU A 77 12.39 0.83 -1.46
CA GLU A 77 13.46 1.78 -1.13
C GLU A 77 12.89 3.13 -0.71
N ARG A 78 11.77 3.55 -1.32
CA ARG A 78 11.17 4.85 -1.03
C ARG A 78 9.66 4.81 -1.13
N PHE A 79 9.00 5.44 -0.15
CA PHE A 79 7.55 5.54 -0.13
C PHE A 79 7.07 6.84 0.51
N SER A 80 5.82 7.20 0.21
CA SER A 80 5.15 8.36 0.79
C SER A 80 3.89 7.97 1.54
N LEU A 81 3.71 8.53 2.73
CA LEU A 81 2.47 8.48 3.50
C LEU A 81 1.75 9.81 3.37
N TRP A 82 0.46 9.77 3.05
CA TRP A 82 -0.40 10.92 2.82
C TRP A 82 -1.43 11.01 3.93
N LEU A 83 -1.27 11.97 4.83
CA LEU A 83 -1.98 11.99 6.10
C LEU A 83 -3.10 13.03 6.11
N HIS A 84 -4.28 12.60 6.55
CA HIS A 84 -5.45 13.44 6.77
C HIS A 84 -5.60 13.74 8.28
N PRO A 85 -6.12 14.91 8.70
CA PRO A 85 -6.38 15.22 10.12
C PRO A 85 -7.26 14.20 10.87
N ALA A 86 -8.07 13.44 10.14
CA ALA A 86 -8.90 12.37 10.74
C ALA A 86 -8.11 11.09 11.06
N MET A 87 -6.89 10.95 10.54
CA MET A 87 -6.00 9.80 10.77
C MET A 87 -5.03 10.07 11.92
N VAL A 88 -4.52 11.30 12.00
CA VAL A 88 -3.51 11.73 12.96
C VAL A 88 -3.72 13.19 13.33
N ASP A 89 -3.32 13.56 14.54
CA ASP A 89 -3.32 14.91 15.06
C ASP A 89 -2.01 15.63 14.69
N PHE A 90 -2.09 16.63 13.81
CA PHE A 90 -0.91 17.39 13.36
C PHE A 90 -0.32 18.33 14.41
N SER A 91 -1.00 18.58 15.53
CA SER A 91 -0.44 19.39 16.62
C SER A 91 0.64 18.65 17.42
N ARG A 92 0.71 17.32 17.25
CA ARG A 92 1.66 16.44 17.94
C ARG A 92 2.55 15.71 16.92
N PRO A 93 3.77 15.29 17.30
CA PRO A 93 4.58 14.44 16.44
C PRO A 93 3.86 13.13 16.13
N VAL A 94 4.00 12.65 14.90
CA VAL A 94 3.56 11.31 14.48
C VAL A 94 4.72 10.35 14.62
N LEU A 95 4.49 9.26 15.35
CA LEU A 95 5.43 8.18 15.51
C LEU A 95 5.24 7.18 14.37
N LEU A 96 6.28 6.97 13.59
CA LEU A 96 6.30 6.05 12.47
C LEU A 96 7.28 4.92 12.75
N THR A 97 6.79 3.69 12.76
CA THR A 97 7.60 2.49 12.92
C THR A 97 7.66 1.76 11.57
N VAL A 98 8.81 1.76 10.92
CA VAL A 98 9.05 1.04 9.67
C VAL A 98 9.93 -0.17 9.95
N ASN A 99 9.43 -1.39 9.73
CA ASN A 99 10.20 -2.62 9.98
C ASN A 99 10.91 -2.63 11.35
N GLN A 100 10.19 -2.27 12.42
CA GLN A 100 10.67 -2.12 13.81
C GLN A 100 11.56 -0.90 14.09
N GLN A 101 11.96 -0.13 13.10
CA GLN A 101 12.70 1.11 13.29
C GLN A 101 11.74 2.28 13.49
N GLN A 102 11.83 2.95 14.64
CA GLN A 102 10.95 4.05 14.99
C GLN A 102 11.57 5.41 14.62
N SER A 103 10.72 6.30 14.12
CA SER A 103 11.05 7.70 13.82
C SER A 103 9.89 8.61 14.24
N SER A 104 10.19 9.88 14.50
CA SER A 104 9.20 10.87 14.94
C SER A 104 9.17 12.03 13.95
N HIS A 105 7.99 12.35 13.43
CA HIS A 105 7.81 13.35 12.38
C HIS A 105 6.82 14.42 12.84
N GLN A 106 7.26 15.68 12.86
CA GLN A 106 6.34 16.80 13.06
C GLN A 106 5.73 17.18 11.72
N LEU A 107 4.41 17.03 11.61
CA LEU A 107 3.69 17.33 10.38
C LEU A 107 3.31 18.80 10.30
N ARG A 108 3.38 19.34 9.08
CA ARG A 108 2.86 20.66 8.75
C ARG A 108 1.99 20.53 7.50
N PRO A 109 0.67 20.71 7.62
CA PRO A 109 -0.22 20.76 6.47
C PRO A 109 0.21 21.87 5.52
N ASP A 110 0.18 21.59 4.22
CA ASP A 110 0.48 22.58 3.21
C ASP A 110 -0.44 22.43 1.98
N LEU A 111 -0.72 23.56 1.34
CA LEU A 111 -1.63 23.62 0.20
C LEU A 111 -1.09 22.86 -1.02
N LEU A 112 0.22 22.87 -1.24
CA LEU A 112 0.83 22.20 -2.38
C LEU A 112 0.65 20.68 -2.29
N THR A 113 0.86 20.12 -1.10
CA THR A 113 0.64 18.70 -0.78
C THR A 113 -0.83 18.34 -0.91
N ALA A 114 -1.75 19.19 -0.42
CA ALA A 114 -3.18 18.99 -0.61
C ALA A 114 -3.57 18.93 -2.11
N LEU A 115 -3.04 19.85 -2.94
CA LEU A 115 -3.27 19.86 -4.39
C LEU A 115 -2.68 18.62 -5.08
N ARG A 116 -1.49 18.17 -4.66
CA ARG A 116 -0.88 16.91 -5.15
C ARG A 116 -1.72 15.69 -4.77
N SER A 117 -2.26 15.65 -3.56
CA SER A 117 -3.18 14.59 -3.12
C SER A 117 -4.44 14.56 -4.00
N TYR A 118 -5.04 15.72 -4.27
CA TYR A 118 -6.18 15.83 -5.17
C TYR A 118 -5.86 15.38 -6.60
N GLN A 119 -4.69 15.75 -7.15
CA GLN A 119 -4.28 15.29 -8.48
C GLN A 119 -4.17 13.77 -8.57
N ARG A 120 -3.74 13.10 -7.49
CA ARG A 120 -3.59 11.64 -7.42
C ARG A 120 -4.92 10.91 -7.36
N LEU A 121 -5.86 11.37 -6.54
CA LEU A 121 -7.12 10.66 -6.26
C LEU A 121 -8.33 11.20 -7.03
N ARG A 122 -8.24 12.45 -7.54
CA ARG A 122 -9.35 13.18 -8.18
C ARG A 122 -10.62 13.26 -7.33
N ASP A 123 -10.47 13.20 -6.00
CA ASP A 123 -11.55 13.22 -5.02
C ASP A 123 -11.24 14.25 -3.93
N TRP A 124 -12.13 15.23 -3.75
CA TRP A 124 -11.99 16.29 -2.75
C TRP A 124 -12.19 15.80 -1.33
N SER A 125 -12.92 14.70 -1.14
CA SER A 125 -13.20 14.14 0.19
C SER A 125 -12.01 13.37 0.78
N GLN A 126 -11.00 13.05 -0.05
CA GLN A 126 -9.83 12.24 0.31
C GLN A 126 -8.51 13.03 0.22
N ILE A 127 -8.56 14.35 0.37
CA ILE A 127 -7.36 15.19 0.27
C ILE A 127 -6.54 15.12 1.56
N SER A 128 -5.35 14.57 1.48
CA SER A 128 -4.36 14.58 2.57
C SER A 128 -3.46 15.81 2.47
N PRO A 129 -3.54 16.78 3.39
CA PRO A 129 -2.75 18.01 3.31
C PRO A 129 -1.32 17.86 3.86
N ALA A 130 -0.97 16.72 4.46
CA ALA A 130 0.37 16.44 4.95
C ALA A 130 0.94 15.17 4.29
N MET A 131 2.25 15.14 4.10
CA MET A 131 2.95 13.99 3.53
C MET A 131 4.26 13.74 4.28
N ILE A 132 4.57 12.46 4.52
CA ILE A 132 5.89 12.02 4.96
C ILE A 132 6.50 11.21 3.82
N GLU A 133 7.72 11.55 3.42
CA GLU A 133 8.51 10.73 2.51
C GLU A 133 9.59 10.00 3.29
N ILE A 134 9.71 8.69 3.07
CA ILE A 134 10.62 7.82 3.79
C ILE A 134 11.53 7.13 2.79
N SER A 135 12.84 7.24 3.03
CA SER A 135 13.87 6.42 2.41
C SER A 135 14.18 5.26 3.35
N CYS A 136 13.92 4.04 2.89
CA CYS A 136 14.32 2.82 3.56
C CYS A 136 15.80 2.56 3.25
N ALA A 137 16.67 2.65 4.25
CA ALA A 137 18.04 2.19 4.08
C ALA A 137 18.04 0.69 3.73
N GLU A 138 18.94 0.27 2.85
CA GLU A 138 19.14 -1.15 2.52
C GLU A 138 19.34 -1.95 3.82
N ARG A 139 18.57 -3.03 3.98
CA ARG A 139 18.91 -4.05 4.98
C ARG A 139 20.23 -4.69 4.53
N GLN A 140 21.32 -4.39 5.24
CA GLN A 140 22.56 -5.17 5.16
C GLN A 140 22.34 -6.60 5.66
#